data_AF-A0A6G0QC66-F1
#
_entry.id   AF-A0A6G0QC66-F1
#
_cell.length_a   1.000
_cell.length_b   1.000
_cell.length_c   1.000
_cell.angle_alpha   90.00
_cell.angle_beta   90.00
_cell.angle_gamma   90.00
#
_symmetry.space_group_name_H-M   'P 1'
#
loop_
_entity.id
_entity.type
_entity.pdbx_description
1 polymer ?
#
loop_
_entity_poly.entity_id
_entity_poly.type
_entity_poly.pdbx_seq_one_letter_code
_entity_poly.pdbx_strand_id
1 'polypeptide(L)' 'MIPIRFYHTGSPTSLVTIEGVAISGLTGSATNLYDICANSKVVSGWTFSGIEVSASTTGKATGQPNSIDV' A
#
# COMPACT_ATOMS: atom_id res chain seq x y z
N MET A 1 13.48 -24.62 -1.63
CA MET A 1 13.57 -23.18 -1.94
C MET A 1 12.57 -22.46 -1.05
N ILE A 2 13.03 -21.64 -0.11
CA ILE A 2 12.15 -20.88 0.80
C ILE A 2 11.96 -19.49 0.17
N PRO A 3 10.73 -19.04 -0.12
CA PRO A 3 10.52 -17.69 -0.64
C PRO A 3 10.85 -16.67 0.45
N ILE A 4 11.87 -15.83 0.21
CA ILE A 4 12.18 -14.67 1.05
C ILE A 4 11.04 -13.66 0.83
N ARG A 5 10.15 -13.53 1.81
CA ARG A 5 9.11 -12.50 1.82
C ARG A 5 9.68 -11.23 2.44
N PHE A 6 9.80 -10.15 1.67
CA PHE A 6 10.20 -8.83 2.17
C PHE A 6 8.96 -8.09 2.69
N TYR A 7 8.40 -8.52 3.82
CA TYR A 7 7.40 -7.72 4.51
C TYR A 7 8.10 -6.65 5.34
N HIS A 8 7.64 -5.40 5.28
CA HIS A 8 8.11 -4.39 6.23
C HIS A 8 7.45 -4.66 7.59
N THR A 9 8.22 -5.15 8.56
CA THR A 9 7.72 -5.50 9.90
C THR A 9 7.89 -4.38 10.93
N GLY A 10 8.60 -3.31 10.57
CA GLY A 10 8.78 -2.15 11.43
C GLY A 10 7.54 -1.25 11.44
N SER A 11 7.14 -0.79 12.63
CA SER A 11 6.11 0.25 12.73
C SER A 11 6.66 1.56 12.16
N PRO A 12 6.04 2.17 11.15
CA PRO A 12 6.48 3.43 10.60
C PRO A 12 6.36 4.53 11.68
N THR A 13 7.49 5.16 12.02
CA THR A 13 7.56 6.20 13.07
C THR A 13 7.74 7.62 12.51
N SER A 14 7.93 7.74 11.20
CA SER A 14 8.14 9.03 10.53
C SER A 14 6.97 9.98 10.82
N LEU A 15 7.32 11.25 11.07
CA LEU A 15 6.37 12.36 11.19
C LEU A 15 6.16 13.10 9.85
N VAL A 16 6.73 12.57 8.76
CA VAL A 16 6.53 13.12 7.42
C VAL A 16 5.07 12.90 7.00
N THR A 17 4.39 14.02 6.78
CA THR A 17 3.00 14.07 6.31
C THR A 17 2.91 13.62 4.85
N ILE A 18 2.01 12.68 4.55
CA ILE A 18 1.74 12.18 3.20
C ILE A 18 0.26 12.39 2.89
N GLU A 19 -0.03 13.42 2.11
CA GLU A 19 -1.39 13.86 1.82
C GLU A 19 -1.67 13.97 0.33
N GLY A 20 -2.94 13.84 -0.04
CA GLY A 20 -3.40 14.10 -1.41
C GLY A 20 -2.90 13.09 -2.45
N VAL A 21 -2.64 11.84 -2.05
CA VAL A 21 -2.19 10.79 -2.97
C VAL A 21 -3.36 10.33 -3.85
N ALA A 22 -3.22 10.48 -5.16
CA ALA A 22 -4.18 9.97 -6.14
C ALA A 22 -3.53 8.90 -7.02
N ILE A 23 -4.10 7.70 -7.03
CA ILE A 23 -3.71 6.62 -7.94
C ILE A 23 -4.93 6.25 -8.76
N SER A 24 -4.81 6.30 -10.09
CA SER A 24 -5.92 5.98 -10.97
C SER A 24 -5.47 5.17 -12.18
N GLY A 25 -6.33 4.25 -12.63
CA GLY A 25 -6.11 3.47 -13.86
C GLY A 25 -4.93 2.51 -13.80
N LEU A 26 -4.58 2.02 -12.60
CA LEU A 26 -3.50 1.07 -12.43
C LEU A 26 -4.00 -0.33 -12.76
N THR A 27 -3.61 -0.83 -13.94
CA THR A 27 -4.04 -2.14 -14.45
C THR A 27 -2.82 -3.01 -14.80
N GLY A 28 -2.93 -4.33 -14.63
CA GLY A 28 -1.90 -5.27 -15.12
C GLY A 28 -1.72 -6.49 -14.23
N SER A 29 -0.54 -7.11 -14.32
CA SER A 29 -0.19 -8.28 -13.51
C SER A 29 1.18 -8.11 -12.84
N ALA A 30 1.28 -8.49 -11.57
CA ALA A 30 2.53 -8.49 -10.83
C ALA A 30 2.71 -9.84 -10.10
N THR A 31 3.94 -10.35 -10.03
CA THR A 31 4.20 -11.56 -9.22
C THR A 31 4.04 -11.26 -7.73
N ASN A 32 4.46 -10.07 -7.28
CA ASN A 32 4.35 -9.60 -5.91
C ASN A 32 3.77 -8.18 -5.91
N LEU A 33 2.64 -7.97 -5.23
CA LEU A 33 2.18 -6.64 -4.83
C LEU A 33 2.97 -6.22 -3.59
N TYR A 34 3.51 -5.00 -3.61
CA TYR A 34 4.23 -4.45 -2.46
C TYR A 34 3.27 -3.98 -1.36
N ASP A 35 3.78 -3.96 -0.13
CA ASP A 35 3.06 -3.50 1.06
C ASP A 35 2.86 -1.97 1.07
N ILE A 36 1.72 -1.52 1.61
CA ILE A 36 1.61 -0.15 2.14
C ILE A 36 1.93 -0.23 3.63
N CYS A 37 2.96 0.49 4.06
CA CYS A 37 3.31 0.61 5.47
C CYS A 37 3.53 2.07 5.83
N ALA A 38 2.50 2.69 6.39
CA ALA A 38 2.49 4.11 6.74
C ALA A 38 2.06 4.35 8.18
N ASN A 39 2.45 5.50 8.74
CA ASN A 39 2.01 5.93 10.06
C ASN A 39 0.64 6.58 9.91
N SER A 40 -0.41 5.92 10.43
CA SER A 40 -1.81 6.35 10.28
C SER A 40 -2.10 7.75 10.82
N LYS A 41 -1.22 8.30 11.66
CA LYS A 41 -1.35 9.65 12.23
C LYS A 41 -0.99 10.76 11.26
N VAL A 42 -0.28 10.46 10.18
CA VAL A 42 0.30 11.46 9.27
C VAL A 42 -0.10 11.23 7.81
N VAL A 43 -1.12 10.41 7.57
CA VAL A 43 -1.67 10.16 6.23
C VAL A 43 -3.11 10.64 6.13
N SER A 44 -3.45 11.34 5.06
CA SER A 44 -4.81 11.80 4.82
C SER A 44 -5.08 12.05 3.33
N GLY A 45 -6.34 12.04 2.91
CA GLY A 45 -6.74 12.46 1.56
C GLY A 45 -6.24 11.57 0.41
N TRP A 46 -6.11 10.26 0.63
CA TRP A 46 -5.74 9.33 -0.44
C TRP A 46 -6.98 8.87 -1.20
N THR A 47 -6.85 8.76 -2.52
CA THR A 47 -7.92 8.28 -3.41
C THR A 47 -7.35 7.31 -4.43
N PHE A 48 -7.84 6.06 -4.41
CA PHE A 48 -7.51 5.04 -5.40
C PHE A 48 -8.75 4.74 -6.26
N SER A 49 -8.59 4.72 -7.58
CA SER A 49 -9.71 4.44 -8.49
C SER A 49 -9.27 3.62 -9.72
N GLY A 50 -10.13 2.71 -10.18
CA GLY A 50 -9.83 1.85 -11.34
C GLY A 50 -8.54 1.04 -11.15
N ILE A 51 -8.36 0.43 -9.97
CA ILE A 51 -7.23 -0.44 -9.67
C ILE A 51 -7.62 -1.87 -10.01
N GLU A 52 -6.99 -2.42 -11.05
CA GLU A 52 -7.24 -3.78 -11.54
C GLU A 52 -5.89 -4.48 -11.74
N VAL A 53 -5.24 -4.82 -10.63
CA VAL A 53 -3.95 -5.51 -10.64
C VAL A 53 -4.15 -6.96 -10.19
N SER A 54 -3.78 -7.89 -11.06
CA SER A 54 -3.72 -9.31 -10.72
C SER A 54 -2.36 -9.64 -10.10
N ALA A 55 -2.34 -10.35 -8.98
CA ALA A 55 -1.08 -10.78 -8.38
C ALA A 55 -1.14 -12.16 -7.75
N SER A 56 0.00 -12.86 -7.83
CA SER A 56 0.17 -14.19 -7.23
C SER A 56 0.50 -14.13 -5.74
N THR A 57 0.99 -12.98 -5.27
CA THR A 57 1.22 -12.68 -3.86
C THR A 57 0.74 -11.26 -3.58
N THR A 58 -0.22 -11.14 -2.67
CA THR A 58 -0.73 -9.85 -2.19
C THR A 58 0.08 -9.39 -0.98
N GLY A 59 0.56 -8.15 -1.03
CA GLY A 59 1.14 -7.47 0.13
C GLY A 59 0.07 -7.12 1.17
N LYS A 60 0.49 -6.48 2.26
CA LYS A 60 -0.39 -5.97 3.32
C LYS A 60 -0.45 -4.45 3.25
N ALA A 61 -1.64 -3.91 3.44
CA ALA A 61 -1.85 -2.49 3.64
C ALA A 61 -2.00 -2.21 5.15
N THR A 62 -1.10 -1.39 5.70
CA THR A 62 -1.07 -0.98 7.11
C THR A 62 -0.90 0.52 7.24
N GLY A 63 -1.81 1.12 8.00
CA GLY A 63 -1.77 2.53 8.34
C GLY A 63 -2.10 3.48 7.18
N GLN A 64 -2.65 2.98 6.07
CA GLN A 64 -3.33 3.84 5.10
C GLN A 64 -4.55 4.55 5.71
N PRO A 65 -5.04 5.64 5.09
CA PRO A 65 -6.32 6.23 5.49
C PRO A 65 -7.48 5.22 5.37
N ASN A 66 -8.47 5.32 6.26
CA ASN A 66 -9.65 4.45 6.25
C ASN A 66 -10.50 4.56 4.96
N SER A 67 -10.29 5.60 4.14
CA SER A 67 -10.94 5.76 2.84
C SER A 67 -10.40 4.81 1.77
N ILE A 68 -9.27 4.15 2.04
CA ILE A 68 -8.61 3.24 1.11
C ILE A 68 -8.88 1.80 1.54
N ASP A 69 -9.63 1.10 0.69
CA ASP A 69 -9.89 -0.34 0.76
C ASP A 69 -9.03 -1.03 -0.31
N VAL A 70 -8.17 -1.97 0.09
CA VAL A 70 -7.13 -2.61 -0.76
C VAL A 70 -7.14 -4.12 -0.57
#